data_AF-A0A528W6D1-F1
#
_entry.id   AF-A0A528W6D1-F1
#
_cell.length_a   1.000
_cell.length_b   1.000
_cell.length_c   1.000
_cell.angle_alpha   90.00
_cell.angle_beta   90.00
_cell.angle_gamma   90.00
#
_symmetry.space_group_name_H-M   'P 1'
#
loop_
_entity.id
_entity.type
_entity.pdbx_description
1 polymer ?
#
loop_
_entity_poly.entity_id
_entity_poly.type
_entity_poly.pdbx_seq_one_letter_code
_entity_poly.pdbx_strand_id
1 'polypeptide(L)' 'RVQALNAFLDDIYHRQEILRAGRVPRDLVAKNEAFLPEMIGVRPPAGVYTHIIGVDIVRISENEFYVLEDNARTPSGVS' A
#
# COMPACT_ATOMS: atom_id res chain seq x y z
N ARG A 1 1.63 7.21 7.14
CA ARG A 1 0.88 6.61 6.00
C ARG A 1 1.78 5.76 5.11
N VAL A 2 2.77 6.33 4.43
CA VAL A 2 3.73 5.61 3.55
C VAL A 2 4.34 4.36 4.21
N GLN A 3 4.84 4.49 5.44
CA GLN A 3 5.38 3.35 6.20
C GLN A 3 4.35 2.23 6.42
N ALA A 4 3.08 2.59 6.64
CA ALA A 4 2.00 1.62 6.83
C ALA A 4 1.65 0.91 5.51
N LEU A 5 1.69 1.61 4.37
CA LEU A 5 1.52 0.99 3.05
C LEU A 5 2.63 -0.01 2.74
N ASN A 6 3.89 0.36 3.00
CA ASN A 6 5.01 -0.55 2.80
C ASN A 6 4.92 -1.77 3.72
N ALA A 7 4.56 -1.57 5.00
CA ALA A 7 4.35 -2.66 5.94
C ALA A 7 3.15 -3.55 5.57
N PHE A 8 2.09 -2.97 5.01
CA PHE A 8 0.94 -3.72 4.51
C PHE A 8 1.34 -4.62 3.34
N LEU A 9 2.10 -4.10 2.36
CA LEU A 9 2.59 -4.90 1.24
C LEU A 9 3.52 -6.03 1.71
N ASP A 10 4.43 -5.74 2.65
CA ASP A 10 5.28 -6.77 3.26
C ASP A 10 4.44 -7.86 3.93
N ASP A 11 3.42 -7.49 4.71
CA ASP A 11 2.58 -8.45 5.40
C ASP A 11 1.76 -9.30 4.41
N ILE A 12 1.13 -8.68 3.42
CA ILE A 12 0.30 -9.38 2.41
C ILE A 12 1.09 -10.42 1.62
N TYR A 13 2.33 -10.11 1.24
CA TYR A 13 3.20 -11.05 0.52
C TYR A 13 3.95 -12.03 1.42
N HIS A 14 3.82 -11.92 2.75
CA HIS A 14 4.48 -12.83 3.70
C HIS A 14 3.51 -13.45 4.70
N ARG A 15 3.47 -12.93 5.94
CA ARG A 15 2.81 -13.60 7.06
C ARG A 15 1.29 -13.45 7.03
N GLN A 16 0.78 -12.45 6.32
CA GLN A 16 -0.65 -12.14 6.20
C GLN A 16 -1.33 -11.98 7.56
N GLU A 17 -0.64 -11.39 8.53
CA GLU A 17 -1.14 -11.19 9.88
C GLU A 17 -2.38 -10.29 9.91
N ILE A 18 -2.46 -9.27 9.05
CA ILE A 18 -3.64 -8.41 8.93
C ILE A 18 -4.89 -9.18 8.45
N LEU A 19 -4.70 -10.21 7.63
CA LEU A 19 -5.76 -11.10 7.16
C LEU A 19 -6.13 -12.13 8.24
N ARG A 20 -5.13 -12.72 8.91
CA ARG A 20 -5.32 -13.67 10.02
C ARG A 20 -6.05 -13.02 11.21
N ALA A 21 -5.75 -11.75 11.47
CA ALA A 21 -6.42 -10.94 12.49
C ALA A 21 -7.83 -10.48 12.07
N GLY A 22 -8.28 -10.79 10.85
CA GLY A 22 -9.62 -10.42 10.35
C GLY A 22 -9.83 -8.93 10.16
N ARG A 23 -8.76 -8.11 10.11
CA ARG A 23 -8.86 -6.65 9.94
C ARG A 23 -9.10 -6.27 8.48
N VAL A 24 -8.57 -7.05 7.55
CA VAL A 24 -8.84 -6.94 6.12
C VAL A 24 -9.42 -8.27 5.62
N PRO A 25 -10.57 -8.29 4.93
CA PRO A 25 -11.11 -9.50 4.33
C PRO A 25 -10.15 -10.10 3.30
N ARG A 26 -9.90 -11.42 3.39
CA ARG A 26 -9.00 -12.14 2.47
C ARG A 26 -9.38 -11.96 1.00
N ASP A 27 -10.67 -11.99 0.71
CA ASP A 27 -11.19 -11.90 -0.65
C ASP A 27 -10.88 -10.57 -1.33
N LEU A 28 -10.77 -9.46 -0.57
CA LEU A 28 -10.39 -8.16 -1.13
C LEU A 28 -8.95 -8.12 -1.65
N VAL A 29 -8.10 -9.04 -1.18
CA VAL A 29 -6.71 -9.17 -1.64
C VAL A 29 -6.62 -10.26 -2.70
N ALA A 30 -7.08 -11.47 -2.38
CA ALA A 30 -6.87 -12.65 -3.24
C ALA A 30 -7.62 -12.58 -4.59
N LYS A 31 -8.71 -11.81 -4.67
CA LYS A 31 -9.48 -11.61 -5.91
C LYS A 31 -9.14 -10.29 -6.61
N ASN A 32 -8.19 -9.52 -6.09
CA ASN A 32 -7.80 -8.27 -6.70
C ASN A 32 -6.83 -8.52 -7.85
N GLU A 33 -7.11 -7.98 -9.03
CA GLU A 33 -6.25 -8.12 -10.22
C GLU A 33 -4.85 -7.53 -10.02
N ALA A 34 -4.67 -6.59 -9.08
CA ALA A 34 -3.38 -6.02 -8.76
C ALA A 34 -2.55 -6.88 -7.79
N PHE A 35 -3.12 -7.93 -7.20
CA PHE A 35 -2.37 -8.87 -6.37
C PHE A 35 -1.55 -9.81 -7.25
N LEU A 36 -0.26 -9.94 -6.94
CA LEU A 36 0.68 -10.76 -7.71
C LEU A 36 1.11 -11.97 -6.87
N PRO A 37 0.52 -13.18 -7.08
CA PRO A 37 0.91 -14.38 -6.34
C PRO A 37 2.40 -14.70 -6.44
N GLU A 38 3.06 -14.30 -7.52
CA GLU A 38 4.49 -14.47 -7.78
C GLU A 38 5.37 -13.71 -6.78
N MET A 39 4.83 -12.68 -6.13
CA MET A 39 5.53 -11.90 -5.11
C MET A 39 5.47 -12.53 -3.71
N ILE A 40 4.72 -13.62 -3.51
CA ILE A 40 4.64 -14.29 -2.21
C ILE A 40 6.02 -14.81 -1.80
N GLY A 41 6.47 -14.41 -0.61
CA GLY A 41 7.79 -14.75 -0.07
C GLY A 41 8.95 -13.95 -0.67
N VAL A 42 8.70 -13.09 -1.66
CA VAL A 42 9.71 -12.21 -2.26
C VAL A 42 9.87 -10.98 -1.38
N ARG A 43 11.07 -10.81 -0.83
CA ARG A 43 11.47 -9.61 -0.10
C ARG A 43 12.37 -8.73 -0.98
N PRO A 44 11.94 -7.52 -1.37
CA PRO A 44 12.77 -6.61 -2.14
C PRO A 44 13.99 -6.12 -1.33
N PRO A 45 15.03 -5.59 -2.00
CA PRO A 45 16.16 -4.96 -1.32
C PRO A 45 15.70 -3.93 -0.28
N ALA A 46 16.34 -3.93 0.88
CA ALA A 46 15.99 -3.09 2.02
C ALA A 46 14.53 -3.22 2.54
N GLY A 47 13.75 -4.19 2.05
CA GLY A 47 12.34 -4.36 2.43
C GLY A 47 11.43 -3.21 1.95
N VAL A 48 11.84 -2.50 0.91
CA VAL A 48 11.08 -1.37 0.33
C VAL A 48 10.32 -1.85 -0.91
N TYR A 49 9.00 -1.90 -0.82
CA TYR A 49 8.11 -2.22 -1.95
C TYR A 49 7.80 -0.98 -2.79
N THR A 50 7.53 0.13 -2.13
CA THR A 50 7.11 1.39 -2.76
C THR A 50 8.16 2.47 -2.49
N HIS A 51 9.11 2.59 -3.41
CA HIS A 51 10.25 3.49 -3.28
C HIS A 51 9.83 4.96 -3.33
N ILE A 52 8.80 5.26 -4.13
CA ILE A 52 8.18 6.57 -4.27
C ILE A 52 6.67 6.36 -4.19
N ILE A 53 5.98 7.20 -3.41
CA ILE A 53 4.52 7.23 -3.33
C ILE A 53 4.06 8.66 -3.56
N GLY A 54 3.14 8.85 -4.50
CA GLY A 54 2.35 10.09 -4.61
C GLY A 54 1.16 10.03 -3.66
N VAL A 55 0.93 11.08 -2.88
CA VAL A 55 -0.23 11.17 -1.97
C VAL A 55 -1.05 12.38 -2.38
N ASP A 56 -2.24 12.12 -2.91
CA ASP A 56 -3.12 13.19 -3.38
C ASP A 56 -3.94 13.73 -2.22
N ILE A 57 -3.74 15.01 -1.91
CA ILE A 57 -4.36 15.68 -0.76
C ILE A 57 -5.25 16.84 -1.21
N VAL A 58 -6.34 17.02 -0.49
CA VAL A 58 -7.21 18.20 -0.60
C VAL A 58 -7.35 18.89 0.74
N ARG A 59 -7.43 20.22 0.72
CA ARG A 59 -7.72 21.05 1.90
C ARG A 59 -9.19 21.45 1.85
N ILE A 60 -9.97 21.12 2.87
CA ILE A 60 -11.41 21.43 2.89
C ILE A 60 -11.76 22.59 3.83
N SER A 61 -10.86 22.94 4.75
CA SER A 61 -10.96 24.12 5.60
C SER A 61 -9.56 24.60 6.02
N GLU A 62 -9.46 25.67 6.80
CA GLU A 62 -8.17 26.27 7.16
C GLU A 62 -7.18 25.26 7.74
N ASN A 63 -7.59 24.32 8.60
CA ASN A 63 -6.66 23.39 9.23
C ASN A 63 -6.95 21.91 8.90
N GLU A 64 -7.70 21.66 7.84
CA GLU A 64 -8.25 20.33 7.56
C GLU A 64 -7.87 19.84 6.16
N PHE A 65 -7.17 18.70 6.14
CA PHE A 65 -6.69 18.05 4.92
C PHE A 65 -7.15 16.60 4.91
N TYR A 66 -7.52 16.11 3.72
CA TYR A 66 -7.88 14.71 3.47
C TYR A 66 -7.01 14.14 2.38
N VAL A 67 -6.68 12.86 2.51
CA VAL A 67 -6.06 12.08 1.43
C VAL A 67 -7.17 11.50 0.57
N LEU A 68 -7.13 11.78 -0.73
CA LEU A 68 -8.05 11.18 -1.71
C LEU A 68 -7.54 9.84 -2.21
N GLU A 69 -6.25 9.76 -2.58
CA GLU A 69 -5.66 8.59 -3.23
C GLU A 69 -4.16 8.43 -2.87
N ASP A 70 -3.68 7.18 -2.88
CA ASP A 70 -2.24 6.87 -2.88
C ASP A 70 -1.82 6.25 -4.21
N ASN A 71 -0.82 6.86 -4.84
CA ASN A 71 -0.22 6.38 -6.08
C ASN A 71 1.06 5.59 -5.76
N ALA A 72 0.90 4.29 -5.55
CA ALA A 72 1.97 3.37 -5.11
C ALA A 72 2.62 2.54 -6.24
N ARG A 73 2.20 2.72 -7.50
CA ARG A 73 2.74 2.00 -8.67
C ARG A 73 3.86 2.82 -9.32
N THR A 74 3.51 3.65 -10.28
CA THR A 74 4.43 4.50 -11.04
C THR A 74 4.01 5.96 -10.89
N PRO A 75 4.17 6.57 -9.71
CA PRO A 75 3.79 7.96 -9.50
C PRO A 75 4.63 8.88 -10.40
N SER A 76 3.99 9.92 -10.93
CA SER A 76 4.60 10.93 -11.80
C SER A 76 4.39 12.34 -11.22
N GLY A 77 4.95 13.37 -11.87
CA GLY A 77 4.74 14.78 -11.47
C GLY A 77 5.85 15.39 -10.61
N VAL A 78 6.99 14.69 -10.45
CA VAL A 78 8.21 15.26 -9.87
C VAL A 78 8.92 16.12 -10.92
N SER A 79 9.24 17.39 -10.58
CA SER A 79 10.04 18.32 -11.40
C SER A 79 11.34 18.68 -10.70
#